data_AF-A0A9E9C5T4-F1
#
_entry.id   AF-A0A9E9C5T4-F1
#
_cell.length_a   1.000
_cell.length_b   1.000
_cell.length_c   1.000
_cell.angle_alpha   90.00
_cell.angle_beta   90.00
_cell.angle_gamma   90.00
#
_symmetry.space_group_name_H-M   'P 1'
#
loop_
_entity.id
_entity.type
_entity.pdbx_description
1 polymer ?
#
loop_
_entity_poly.entity_id
_entity_poly.type
_entity_poly.pdbx_seq_one_letter_code
_entity_poly.pdbx_strand_id
1 'polypeptide(L)'
;MLLKKLDTFPKMLKQICKWLKVGVFEQNPFNSSETLKKNLEGTLQGGVISPLLANIALNKIEKILKDAVIQVHGARECKGLTVVRYADDIVILHPKLDIKNLCKKELSKFLFTLNLQLNKSKTKIYHTLTQDRLTKKKGFEYLGFHITQRPIDKFKQKKGDRPYWTLTLPSRASVTKHIINLKNTLKKITKREAIIYRLNPKIIGWGNYFRSGTSVKVFNYLDHHLLKLLLSRLKQIHWKRHMKWIVRRYFKRINGYKWTFYFLNKINKEITLTRHAKIDILRHVKVKGDMSIYDDNLI
;
A
#
# COMPACT_ATOMS: atom_id res chain seq x y z
N MET A 1 -11.47 -21.89 -18.71
CA MET A 1 -10.80 -22.32 -17.46
C MET A 1 -11.35 -21.60 -16.22
N LEU A 2 -11.50 -20.26 -16.24
CA LEU A 2 -12.07 -19.49 -15.12
C LEU A 2 -13.51 -19.90 -14.76
N LEU A 3 -14.38 -20.04 -15.77
CA LEU A 3 -15.80 -20.38 -15.58
C LEU A 3 -16.01 -21.73 -14.90
N LYS A 4 -15.13 -22.72 -15.15
CA LYS A 4 -15.17 -24.02 -14.48
C LYS A 4 -14.75 -23.94 -13.00
N LYS A 5 -13.99 -22.90 -12.61
CA LYS A 5 -13.55 -22.70 -11.22
C LYS A 5 -14.59 -21.98 -10.35
N LEU A 6 -15.59 -21.34 -10.95
CA LEU A 6 -16.57 -20.53 -10.22
C LEU A 6 -17.60 -21.37 -9.46
N ASP A 7 -17.73 -22.65 -9.80
CA ASP A 7 -18.64 -23.62 -9.18
C ASP A 7 -19.97 -22.98 -8.74
N THR A 8 -20.68 -22.41 -9.72
CA THR A 8 -21.88 -21.61 -9.48
C THR A 8 -23.02 -22.06 -10.38
N PHE A 9 -24.24 -21.68 -10.03
CA PHE A 9 -25.44 -22.15 -10.71
C PHE A 9 -25.50 -21.66 -12.17
N PRO A 10 -26.16 -22.42 -13.08
CA PRO A 10 -26.08 -22.20 -14.53
C PRO A 10 -26.49 -20.80 -15.01
N LYS A 11 -27.47 -20.16 -14.34
CA LYS A 11 -27.91 -18.79 -14.68
C LYS A 11 -26.81 -17.75 -14.44
N MET A 12 -26.12 -17.85 -13.30
CA MET A 12 -25.01 -16.95 -12.96
C MET A 12 -23.82 -17.17 -13.91
N LEU A 13 -23.49 -18.42 -14.22
CA LEU A 13 -22.45 -18.73 -15.22
C LEU A 13 -22.74 -18.08 -16.57
N LYS A 14 -23.98 -18.20 -17.07
CA LYS A 14 -24.39 -17.55 -18.33
C LYS A 14 -24.27 -16.03 -18.26
N GLN A 15 -24.62 -15.42 -17.13
CA GLN A 15 -24.50 -13.98 -16.94
C GLN A 15 -23.04 -13.51 -16.92
N ILE A 16 -22.18 -14.22 -16.19
CA ILE A 16 -20.73 -13.94 -16.15
C ILE A 16 -20.11 -14.12 -17.55
N CYS A 17 -20.50 -15.15 -18.29
CA CYS A 17 -20.09 -15.34 -19.68
C CYS A 17 -20.48 -14.15 -20.56
N LYS A 18 -21.71 -13.62 -20.41
CA LYS A 18 -22.15 -12.44 -21.14
C LYS A 18 -21.29 -11.23 -20.79
N TRP A 19 -21.08 -10.96 -19.49
CA TRP A 19 -20.24 -9.84 -19.03
C TRP A 19 -18.80 -9.90 -19.55
N LEU A 20 -18.20 -11.09 -19.61
CA LEU A 20 -16.85 -11.27 -20.15
C LEU A 20 -16.78 -11.08 -21.67
N LYS A 21 -17.90 -11.26 -22.39
CA LYS A 21 -17.97 -11.11 -23.85
C LYS A 21 -18.39 -9.70 -24.31
N VAL A 22 -18.86 -8.84 -23.41
CA VAL A 22 -19.24 -7.46 -23.76
C VAL A 22 -17.99 -6.73 -24.27
N GLY A 23 -18.06 -6.12 -25.45
CA GLY A 23 -16.97 -5.36 -26.04
C GLY A 23 -16.69 -4.02 -25.35
N VAL A 24 -15.58 -3.38 -25.73
CA VAL A 24 -15.25 -2.00 -25.33
C VAL A 24 -15.66 -1.07 -26.47
N PHE A 25 -16.39 -0.01 -26.13
CA PHE A 25 -16.60 1.10 -27.03
C PHE A 25 -15.31 1.93 -27.09
N GLU A 26 -14.68 1.99 -28.27
CA GLU A 26 -13.62 2.95 -28.55
C GLU A 26 -14.13 4.00 -29.54
N GLN A 27 -14.12 5.26 -29.11
CA GLN A 27 -14.24 6.40 -30.02
C GLN A 27 -12.86 6.67 -30.63
N ASN A 28 -12.78 6.63 -31.95
CA ASN A 28 -11.60 7.06 -32.68
C ASN A 28 -11.59 8.61 -32.70
N PRO A 29 -10.56 9.28 -32.17
CA PRO A 29 -10.52 10.75 -32.15
C PRO A 29 -10.39 11.39 -33.53
N PHE A 30 -10.05 10.62 -34.58
CA PHE A 30 -9.81 11.14 -35.94
C PHE A 30 -10.97 10.91 -36.91
N ASN A 31 -11.77 9.87 -36.69
CA ASN A 31 -12.96 9.59 -37.49
C ASN A 31 -14.11 9.37 -36.50
N SER A 32 -15.22 10.09 -36.67
CA SER A 32 -16.48 9.89 -35.93
C SER A 32 -17.18 8.57 -36.30
N SER A 33 -16.41 7.47 -36.33
CA SER A 33 -16.86 6.11 -36.50
C SER A 33 -16.71 5.41 -35.16
N GLU A 34 -17.84 5.03 -34.57
CA GLU A 34 -17.89 4.22 -33.35
C GLU A 34 -17.52 2.78 -33.69
N THR A 35 -16.48 2.23 -33.04
CA THR A 35 -16.12 0.82 -33.23
C THR A 35 -16.26 0.05 -31.93
N LEU A 36 -17.10 -0.98 -31.96
CA LEU A 36 -17.22 -1.98 -30.91
C LEU A 36 -16.06 -2.96 -31.05
N LYS A 37 -14.98 -2.77 -30.27
CA LYS A 37 -13.94 -3.79 -30.16
C LYS A 37 -14.48 -4.95 -29.31
N LYS A 38 -14.59 -6.13 -29.90
CA LYS A 38 -14.88 -7.36 -29.15
C LYS A 38 -13.80 -7.55 -28.08
N ASN A 39 -14.20 -7.74 -26.83
CA ASN A 39 -13.27 -8.12 -25.77
C ASN A 39 -12.83 -9.57 -26.02
N LEU A 40 -11.66 -9.71 -26.62
CA LEU A 40 -11.05 -11.02 -26.87
C LEU A 40 -10.42 -11.58 -25.59
N GLU A 41 -9.90 -10.71 -24.70
CA GLU A 41 -9.26 -11.10 -23.44
C GLU A 41 -9.48 -10.05 -22.34
N GLY A 42 -9.57 -10.50 -21.08
CA GLY A 42 -9.67 -9.64 -19.90
C GLY A 42 -11.10 -9.36 -19.41
N THR A 43 -11.21 -8.82 -18.20
CA THR A 43 -12.47 -8.27 -17.66
C THR A 43 -12.50 -6.77 -17.88
N LEU A 44 -13.67 -6.19 -18.17
CA LEU A 44 -13.84 -4.72 -18.21
C LEU A 44 -13.31 -4.09 -16.91
N GLN A 45 -12.30 -3.23 -17.04
CA GLN A 45 -11.64 -2.58 -15.92
C GLN A 45 -12.63 -1.59 -15.27
N GLY A 46 -13.14 -1.93 -14.08
CA GLY A 46 -14.17 -1.15 -13.39
C GLY A 46 -15.48 -1.92 -13.12
N GLY A 47 -15.63 -3.14 -13.65
CA GLY A 47 -16.73 -4.02 -13.28
C GLY A 47 -16.60 -4.51 -11.83
N VAL A 48 -17.67 -4.37 -11.03
CA VAL A 48 -17.70 -4.74 -9.59
C VAL A 48 -17.25 -6.20 -9.35
N ILE A 49 -17.48 -7.09 -10.31
CA ILE A 49 -17.13 -8.52 -10.22
C ILE A 49 -15.68 -8.84 -10.60
N SER A 50 -14.97 -7.93 -11.28
CA SER A 50 -13.60 -8.16 -11.77
C SER A 50 -12.61 -8.53 -10.65
N PRO A 51 -12.58 -7.84 -9.49
CA PRO A 51 -11.67 -8.20 -8.39
C PRO A 51 -11.91 -9.62 -7.85
N LEU A 52 -13.17 -10.05 -7.79
CA LEU A 52 -13.52 -11.40 -7.34
C LEU A 52 -13.02 -12.45 -8.34
N LEU A 53 -13.28 -12.24 -9.63
CA LEU A 53 -12.83 -13.15 -10.69
C LEU A 53 -11.31 -13.27 -10.73
N ALA A 54 -10.58 -12.16 -10.56
CA ALA A 54 -9.13 -12.16 -10.48
C ALA A 54 -8.62 -12.98 -9.28
N ASN A 55 -9.24 -12.83 -8.10
CA ASN A 55 -8.87 -13.61 -6.92
C ASN A 55 -9.12 -15.12 -7.13
N ILE A 56 -10.23 -15.50 -7.74
CA ILE A 56 -10.56 -16.91 -8.04
C ILE A 56 -9.58 -17.50 -9.06
N ALA A 57 -9.20 -16.73 -10.08
CA ALA A 57 -8.22 -17.16 -11.08
C ALA A 57 -6.87 -17.51 -10.43
N LEU A 58 -6.40 -16.64 -9.53
CA LEU A 58 -5.07 -16.65 -8.93
C LEU A 58 -4.97 -17.42 -7.61
N ASN A 59 -6.07 -17.95 -7.07
CA ASN A 59 -6.09 -18.61 -5.76
C ASN A 59 -5.14 -19.82 -5.66
N LYS A 60 -4.85 -20.51 -6.78
CA LYS A 60 -4.01 -21.71 -6.79
C LYS A 60 -2.50 -21.43 -6.69
N ILE A 61 -2.07 -20.16 -6.78
CA ILE A 61 -0.65 -19.81 -6.85
C ILE A 61 0.14 -20.35 -5.65
N GLU A 62 -0.38 -20.16 -4.43
CA GLU A 62 0.34 -20.59 -3.24
C GLU A 62 0.53 -22.11 -3.20
N LYS A 63 -0.51 -22.87 -3.52
CA LYS A 63 -0.46 -24.34 -3.57
C LYS A 63 0.56 -24.82 -4.60
N ILE A 64 0.52 -24.29 -5.82
CA ILE A 64 1.43 -24.68 -6.91
C ILE A 64 2.89 -24.43 -6.51
N LEU A 65 3.18 -23.29 -5.89
CA LEU A 65 4.54 -22.95 -5.46
C LEU A 65 5.01 -23.86 -4.31
N LYS A 66 4.14 -24.17 -3.34
CA LYS A 66 4.48 -25.08 -2.25
C LYS A 66 4.74 -26.50 -2.78
N ASP A 67 3.88 -27.02 -3.64
CA ASP A 67 4.02 -28.36 -4.22
C ASP A 67 5.32 -28.48 -5.01
N ALA A 68 5.66 -27.48 -5.84
CA ALA A 68 6.91 -27.46 -6.59
C ALA A 68 8.16 -27.45 -5.69
N VAL A 69 8.14 -26.68 -4.59
CA VAL A 69 9.26 -26.66 -3.64
C VAL A 69 9.38 -27.99 -2.90
N ILE A 70 8.26 -28.62 -2.52
CA ILE A 70 8.27 -29.95 -1.88
C ILE A 70 8.86 -31.00 -2.83
N GLN A 71 8.49 -30.98 -4.10
CA GLN A 71 8.97 -31.93 -5.10
C GLN A 71 10.49 -31.81 -5.37
N VAL A 72 11.02 -30.59 -5.46
CA VAL A 72 12.43 -30.36 -5.85
C VAL A 72 13.38 -30.30 -4.66
N HIS A 73 12.94 -29.72 -3.53
CA HIS A 73 13.80 -29.42 -2.37
C HIS A 73 13.33 -30.07 -1.06
N GLY A 74 12.20 -30.78 -1.07
CA GLY A 74 11.64 -31.46 0.09
C GLY A 74 10.78 -30.58 1.00
N ALA A 75 10.00 -31.23 1.86
CA ALA A 75 9.03 -30.57 2.75
C ALA A 75 9.65 -29.61 3.77
N ARG A 76 10.92 -29.82 4.16
CA ARG A 76 11.62 -28.96 5.12
C ARG A 76 11.81 -27.53 4.60
N GLU A 77 12.19 -27.38 3.33
CA GLU A 77 12.41 -26.07 2.71
C GLU A 77 11.08 -25.35 2.47
N CYS A 78 10.01 -26.09 2.18
CA CYS A 78 8.67 -25.51 2.02
C CYS A 78 8.19 -24.77 3.27
N LYS A 79 8.58 -25.20 4.49
CA LYS A 79 8.27 -24.47 5.74
C LYS A 79 8.86 -23.06 5.78
N GLY A 80 9.95 -22.81 5.06
CA GLY A 80 10.58 -21.49 4.94
C GLY A 80 9.96 -20.59 3.86
N LEU A 81 9.06 -21.13 3.02
CA LEU A 81 8.42 -20.40 1.93
C LEU A 81 7.22 -19.61 2.47
N THR A 82 7.22 -18.30 2.25
CA THR A 82 6.04 -17.46 2.51
C THR A 82 5.63 -16.77 1.22
N VAL A 83 4.38 -16.98 0.80
CA VAL A 83 3.77 -16.30 -0.34
C VAL A 83 2.76 -15.29 0.20
N VAL A 84 2.91 -14.03 -0.17
CA VAL A 84 1.98 -12.96 0.17
C VAL A 84 1.42 -12.41 -1.14
N ARG A 85 0.09 -12.39 -1.26
CA ARG A 85 -0.59 -11.86 -2.44
C ARG A 85 -1.60 -10.81 -2.02
N TYR A 86 -1.63 -9.70 -2.76
CA TYR A 86 -2.64 -8.66 -2.66
C TYR A 86 -3.10 -8.32 -4.07
N ALA A 87 -4.32 -8.72 -4.42
CA ALA A 87 -4.79 -8.70 -5.81
C ALA A 87 -3.78 -9.37 -6.77
N ASP A 88 -3.19 -8.60 -7.68
CA ASP A 88 -2.16 -9.00 -8.64
C ASP A 88 -0.72 -8.89 -8.12
N ASP A 89 -0.49 -8.11 -7.07
CA ASP A 89 0.84 -7.91 -6.48
C ASP A 89 1.22 -9.10 -5.56
N ILE A 90 2.25 -9.85 -5.97
CA ILE A 90 2.74 -11.05 -5.26
C ILE A 90 4.16 -10.81 -4.74
N VAL A 91 4.42 -11.23 -3.49
CA VAL A 91 5.74 -11.29 -2.88
C VAL A 91 6.01 -12.72 -2.41
N ILE A 92 7.18 -13.24 -2.78
CA ILE A 92 7.66 -14.56 -2.37
C ILE A 92 8.90 -14.36 -1.50
N LEU A 93 8.85 -14.86 -0.27
CA LEU A 93 9.93 -14.77 0.69
C LEU A 93 10.51 -16.16 0.93
N HIS A 94 11.83 -16.28 0.74
CA HIS A 94 12.60 -17.47 1.06
C HIS A 94 14.07 -17.11 1.30
N PRO A 95 14.79 -17.76 2.24
CA PRO A 95 16.21 -17.52 2.47
C PRO A 95 17.09 -17.85 1.25
N LYS A 96 16.87 -19.00 0.63
CA LYS A 96 17.67 -19.50 -0.51
C LYS A 96 17.28 -18.84 -1.84
N LEU A 97 18.28 -18.50 -2.66
CA LEU A 97 18.08 -17.90 -3.98
C LEU A 97 17.51 -18.89 -5.00
N ASP A 98 17.96 -20.14 -4.96
CA ASP A 98 17.54 -21.17 -5.93
C ASP A 98 16.04 -21.44 -5.85
N ILE A 99 15.48 -21.50 -4.64
CA ILE A 99 14.04 -21.65 -4.42
C ILE A 99 13.27 -20.44 -4.95
N LYS A 100 13.80 -19.21 -4.81
CA LYS A 100 13.16 -18.02 -5.40
C LYS A 100 13.15 -18.09 -6.93
N ASN A 101 14.23 -18.58 -7.54
CA ASN A 101 14.33 -18.77 -8.99
C ASN A 101 13.39 -19.88 -9.48
N LEU A 102 13.31 -21.00 -8.76
CA LEU A 102 12.34 -22.07 -9.02
C LEU A 102 10.91 -21.52 -8.97
N CYS A 103 10.55 -20.82 -7.89
CA CYS A 103 9.22 -20.23 -7.74
C CYS A 103 8.90 -19.25 -8.87
N LYS A 104 9.86 -18.43 -9.31
CA LYS A 104 9.69 -17.52 -10.44
C LYS A 104 9.39 -18.29 -11.74
N LYS A 105 10.08 -19.41 -12.00
CA LYS A 105 9.86 -20.26 -13.17
C LYS A 105 8.48 -20.89 -13.15
N GLU A 106 8.10 -21.51 -12.03
CA GLU A 106 6.79 -22.17 -11.88
C GLU A 106 5.62 -21.18 -11.91
N LEU A 107 5.78 -20.00 -11.31
CA LEU A 107 4.80 -18.92 -11.43
C LEU A 107 4.61 -18.49 -12.89
N SER A 108 5.71 -18.35 -13.65
CA SER A 108 5.64 -17.99 -15.06
C SER A 108 4.91 -19.04 -15.90
N LYS A 109 5.15 -20.33 -15.64
CA LYS A 109 4.43 -21.42 -16.31
C LYS A 109 2.94 -21.39 -15.99
N PHE A 110 2.59 -21.22 -14.70
CA PHE A 110 1.19 -21.16 -14.29
C PHE A 110 0.46 -19.96 -14.91
N LEU A 111 1.07 -18.78 -14.90
CA LEU A 111 0.47 -17.59 -15.52
C LEU A 111 0.28 -17.78 -17.02
N PHE A 112 1.20 -18.46 -17.70
CA PHE A 112 1.06 -18.78 -19.12
C PHE A 112 -0.20 -19.63 -19.40
N THR A 113 -0.57 -20.56 -18.51
CA THR A 113 -1.84 -21.31 -18.64
C THR A 113 -3.11 -20.44 -18.52
N LEU A 114 -2.96 -19.22 -18.00
CA LEU A 114 -4.02 -18.23 -17.87
C LEU A 114 -3.93 -17.12 -18.92
N ASN A 115 -3.07 -17.25 -19.94
CA ASN A 115 -2.70 -16.18 -20.88
C ASN A 115 -2.17 -14.91 -20.18
N LEU A 116 -1.54 -15.06 -19.01
CA LEU A 116 -0.92 -13.97 -18.27
C LEU A 116 0.60 -14.07 -18.32
N GLN A 117 1.27 -12.92 -18.23
CA GLN A 117 2.73 -12.84 -18.20
C GLN A 117 3.22 -12.00 -17.04
N LEU A 118 4.36 -12.40 -16.47
CA LEU A 118 5.05 -11.60 -15.47
C LEU A 118 5.64 -10.34 -16.10
N ASN A 119 5.40 -9.20 -15.48
CA ASN A 119 6.04 -7.96 -15.91
C ASN A 119 7.54 -8.01 -15.53
N LYS A 120 8.40 -8.22 -16.54
CA LYS A 120 9.86 -8.33 -16.38
C LYS A 120 10.49 -7.10 -15.70
N SER A 121 9.93 -5.91 -15.92
CA SER A 121 10.45 -4.66 -15.35
C SER A 121 10.14 -4.51 -13.85
N LYS A 122 9.00 -5.06 -13.40
CA LYS A 122 8.57 -5.03 -12.00
C LYS A 122 9.13 -6.21 -11.20
N THR A 123 9.33 -7.36 -11.85
CA THR A 123 9.74 -8.60 -11.18
C THR A 123 11.23 -8.57 -10.85
N LYS A 124 11.56 -8.29 -9.59
CA LYS A 124 12.94 -8.17 -9.11
C LYS A 124 13.14 -9.02 -7.85
N ILE A 125 14.36 -9.54 -7.68
CA ILE A 125 14.77 -10.28 -6.48
C ILE A 125 15.57 -9.32 -5.61
N TYR A 126 15.16 -9.20 -4.36
CA TYR A 126 15.80 -8.31 -3.38
C TYR A 126 16.35 -9.12 -2.20
N HIS A 127 17.32 -8.52 -1.52
CA HIS A 127 17.77 -8.98 -0.21
C HIS A 127 17.28 -8.01 0.89
N THR A 128 16.73 -8.56 1.97
CA THR A 128 16.17 -7.77 3.08
C THR A 128 17.22 -7.25 4.05
N LEU A 129 18.31 -8.00 4.28
CA LEU A 129 19.42 -7.65 5.19
C LEU A 129 20.60 -6.94 4.52
N THR A 130 21.13 -7.47 3.42
CA THR A 130 22.25 -6.90 2.68
C THR A 130 21.77 -5.95 1.60
N GLN A 131 22.64 -5.02 1.20
CA GLN A 131 22.40 -4.24 0.00
C GLN A 131 22.52 -5.16 -1.19
N ASP A 132 21.54 -5.07 -2.10
CA ASP A 132 21.62 -5.76 -3.37
C ASP A 132 22.76 -5.15 -4.21
N ARG A 133 23.59 -6.01 -4.83
CA ARG A 133 24.76 -5.61 -5.61
C ARG A 133 24.37 -4.72 -6.81
N LEU A 134 23.19 -4.97 -7.39
CA LEU A 134 22.72 -4.27 -8.58
C LEU A 134 22.02 -2.95 -8.22
N THR A 135 21.12 -2.97 -7.24
CA THR A 135 20.33 -1.79 -6.90
C THR A 135 20.95 -0.90 -5.82
N LYS A 136 22.02 -1.38 -5.14
CA LYS A 136 22.64 -0.78 -3.94
C LYS A 136 21.63 -0.45 -2.83
N LYS A 137 20.42 -1.01 -2.92
CA LYS A 137 19.31 -0.78 -2.00
C LYS A 137 19.07 -2.05 -1.21
N LYS A 138 18.75 -1.86 0.05
CA LYS A 138 18.41 -2.91 1.00
C LYS A 138 16.91 -2.94 1.16
N GLY A 139 16.31 -4.14 1.13
CA GLY A 139 14.86 -4.29 1.22
C GLY A 139 14.13 -4.00 -0.10
N PHE A 140 12.81 -4.09 -0.05
CA PHE A 140 11.95 -3.94 -1.22
C PHE A 140 10.72 -3.08 -0.90
N GLU A 141 10.02 -2.64 -1.93
CA GLU A 141 8.76 -1.88 -1.78
C GLU A 141 7.56 -2.79 -2.06
N TYR A 142 6.53 -2.71 -1.21
CA TYR A 142 5.28 -3.46 -1.36
C TYR A 142 4.12 -2.69 -0.72
N LEU A 143 3.02 -2.51 -1.45
CA LEU A 143 1.81 -1.79 -1.00
C LEU A 143 2.10 -0.40 -0.37
N GLY A 144 3.09 0.31 -0.91
CA GLY A 144 3.50 1.62 -0.42
C GLY A 144 4.35 1.60 0.85
N PHE A 145 4.74 0.42 1.35
CA PHE A 145 5.72 0.23 2.41
C PHE A 145 7.08 -0.15 1.83
N HIS A 146 8.15 0.28 2.48
CA HIS A 146 9.51 -0.20 2.31
C HIS A 146 9.82 -1.19 3.43
N ILE A 147 10.05 -2.44 3.05
CA ILE A 147 10.28 -3.56 3.96
C ILE A 147 11.77 -3.88 4.00
N THR A 148 12.37 -3.80 5.18
CA THR A 148 13.79 -4.06 5.40
C THR A 148 14.02 -4.77 6.73
N GLN A 149 15.10 -5.54 6.86
CA GLN A 149 15.47 -6.19 8.10
C GLN A 149 16.75 -5.58 8.67
N ARG A 150 16.82 -5.35 9.98
CA ARG A 150 18.05 -4.90 10.64
C ARG A 150 18.54 -5.97 11.61
N PRO A 151 19.82 -6.36 11.56
CA PRO A 151 20.35 -7.32 12.52
C PRO A 151 20.21 -6.75 13.93
N ILE A 152 19.86 -7.63 14.88
CA ILE A 152 19.89 -7.32 16.30
C ILE A 152 21.33 -7.55 16.77
N ASP A 153 21.82 -6.64 17.61
CA ASP A 153 23.12 -6.80 18.25
C ASP A 153 23.12 -8.06 19.13
N LYS A 154 24.14 -8.90 19.01
CA LYS A 154 24.24 -10.18 19.73
C LYS A 154 24.14 -9.98 21.25
N PHE A 155 24.68 -8.88 21.76
CA PHE A 155 24.63 -8.53 23.18
C PHE A 155 23.25 -8.11 23.68
N LYS A 156 22.32 -7.76 22.77
CA LYS A 156 20.94 -7.39 23.07
C LYS A 156 19.94 -8.51 22.76
N GLN A 157 20.42 -9.61 22.20
CA GLN A 157 19.58 -10.72 21.79
C GLN A 157 19.25 -11.60 23.00
N LYS A 158 17.97 -11.74 23.34
CA LYS A 158 17.55 -12.75 24.33
C LYS A 158 17.46 -14.12 23.66
N LYS A 159 17.59 -15.18 24.46
CA LYS A 159 17.46 -16.56 23.98
C LYS A 159 16.06 -16.75 23.35
N GLY A 160 16.01 -17.08 22.07
CA GLY A 160 14.76 -17.23 21.30
C GLY A 160 14.37 -16.02 20.43
N ASP A 161 15.05 -14.87 20.56
CA ASP A 161 14.81 -13.73 19.68
C ASP A 161 15.27 -14.02 18.25
N ARG A 162 14.49 -13.54 17.27
CA ARG A 162 14.92 -13.53 15.87
C ARG A 162 16.20 -12.70 15.75
N PRO A 163 17.16 -13.07 14.88
CA PRO A 163 18.43 -12.34 14.75
C PRO A 163 18.28 -10.95 14.09
N TYR A 164 17.04 -10.52 13.80
CA TYR A 164 16.76 -9.26 13.13
C TYR A 164 15.39 -8.67 13.51
N TRP A 165 15.28 -7.35 13.44
CA TRP A 165 14.00 -6.63 13.41
C TRP A 165 13.54 -6.41 11.96
N THR A 166 12.28 -6.73 11.67
CA THR A 166 11.65 -6.34 10.41
C THR A 166 11.04 -4.93 10.56
N LEU A 167 11.49 -4.00 9.74
CA LEU A 167 10.97 -2.65 9.67
C LEU A 167 10.08 -2.49 8.43
N THR A 168 8.87 -2.03 8.65
CA THR A 168 7.86 -1.73 7.62
C THR A 168 7.62 -0.23 7.63
N LEU A 169 8.41 0.50 6.85
CA LEU A 169 8.37 1.96 6.79
C LEU A 169 7.46 2.42 5.65
N PRO A 170 6.75 3.54 5.73
CA PRO A 170 6.18 4.16 4.54
C PRO A 170 7.26 4.40 3.48
N SER A 171 7.02 4.01 2.23
CA SER A 171 8.00 4.18 1.16
C SER A 171 8.25 5.65 0.86
N ARG A 172 9.44 5.98 0.33
CA ARG A 172 9.78 7.36 -0.04
C ARG A 172 8.79 7.91 -1.06
N ALA A 173 8.38 7.08 -2.03
CA ALA A 173 7.38 7.46 -3.02
C ALA A 173 6.03 7.81 -2.38
N SER A 174 5.55 6.99 -1.43
CA SER A 174 4.30 7.25 -0.69
C SER A 174 4.35 8.53 0.12
N VAL A 175 5.46 8.78 0.82
CA VAL A 175 5.69 9.99 1.62
C VAL A 175 5.71 11.23 0.71
N THR A 176 6.48 11.20 -0.37
CA THR A 176 6.56 12.31 -1.33
C THR A 176 5.21 12.61 -1.97
N LYS A 177 4.48 11.57 -2.40
CA LYS A 177 3.12 11.72 -2.96
C LYS A 177 2.17 12.39 -1.97
N HIS A 178 2.25 12.03 -0.69
CA HIS A 178 1.45 12.65 0.36
C HIS A 178 1.82 14.12 0.59
N ILE A 179 3.11 14.44 0.69
CA ILE A 179 3.58 15.84 0.83
C ILE A 179 3.10 16.69 -0.35
N ILE A 180 3.19 16.18 -1.58
CA ILE A 180 2.71 16.86 -2.79
C ILE A 180 1.19 17.07 -2.71
N ASN A 181 0.43 16.06 -2.28
CA ASN A 181 -1.02 16.15 -2.11
C ASN A 181 -1.39 17.24 -1.08
N LEU A 182 -0.72 17.28 0.08
CA LEU A 182 -0.92 18.31 1.10
C LEU A 182 -0.57 19.71 0.56
N LYS A 183 0.57 19.85 -0.12
CA LYS A 183 1.00 21.11 -0.76
C LYS A 183 -0.01 21.61 -1.79
N ASN A 184 -0.47 20.73 -2.68
CA ASN A 184 -1.45 21.08 -3.72
C ASN A 184 -2.81 21.46 -3.12
N THR A 185 -3.21 20.80 -2.02
CA THR A 185 -4.41 21.14 -1.28
C THR A 185 -4.29 22.54 -0.66
N LEU A 186 -3.15 22.83 -0.02
CA LEU A 186 -2.87 24.13 0.60
C LEU A 186 -2.83 25.30 -0.40
N LYS A 187 -2.29 25.09 -1.60
CA LYS A 187 -2.22 26.12 -2.65
C LYS A 187 -3.60 26.69 -3.02
N LYS A 188 -4.65 25.86 -2.98
CA LYS A 188 -6.01 26.22 -3.41
C LYS A 188 -6.84 26.88 -2.30
N ILE A 189 -6.27 27.08 -1.10
CA ILE A 189 -7.01 27.52 0.07
C ILE A 189 -6.37 28.79 0.64
N THR A 190 -7.21 29.71 1.10
CA THR A 190 -6.84 30.95 1.79
C THR A 190 -7.45 31.03 3.18
N LYS A 191 -8.72 30.63 3.33
CA LYS A 191 -9.46 30.63 4.60
C LYS A 191 -8.88 29.63 5.60
N ARG A 192 -8.75 30.06 6.86
CA ARG A 192 -8.11 29.30 7.94
C ARG A 192 -8.87 28.01 8.26
N GLU A 193 -10.19 28.10 8.31
CA GLU A 193 -11.11 26.99 8.59
C GLU A 193 -11.00 25.91 7.51
N ALA A 194 -11.01 26.34 6.26
CA ALA A 194 -10.92 25.45 5.10
C ALA A 194 -9.60 24.69 5.05
N ILE A 195 -8.50 25.25 5.56
CA ILE A 195 -7.22 24.54 5.67
C ILE A 195 -7.40 23.32 6.59
N ILE A 196 -7.98 23.51 7.78
CA ILE A 196 -8.14 22.42 8.74
C ILE A 196 -9.10 21.36 8.21
N TYR A 197 -10.27 21.76 7.73
CA TYR A 197 -11.28 20.83 7.25
C TYR A 197 -10.83 19.99 6.04
N ARG A 198 -10.00 20.55 5.15
CA ARG A 198 -9.50 19.79 3.98
C ARG A 198 -8.26 18.96 4.28
N LEU A 199 -7.42 19.36 5.23
CA LEU A 199 -6.20 18.63 5.55
C LEU A 199 -6.42 17.52 6.58
N ASN A 200 -7.27 17.71 7.59
CA ASN A 200 -7.49 16.71 8.64
C ASN A 200 -7.88 15.33 8.09
N PRO A 201 -8.88 15.19 7.18
CA PRO A 201 -9.25 13.89 6.63
C PRO A 201 -8.09 13.21 5.86
N LYS A 202 -7.26 14.00 5.16
CA LYS A 202 -6.11 13.49 4.42
C LYS A 202 -5.01 12.99 5.36
N ILE A 203 -4.75 13.72 6.45
CA ILE A 203 -3.77 13.36 7.48
C ILE A 203 -4.22 12.10 8.21
N ILE A 204 -5.48 12.06 8.64
CA ILE A 204 -6.07 10.92 9.36
C ILE A 204 -6.10 9.69 8.46
N GLY A 205 -6.60 9.80 7.23
CA GLY A 205 -6.67 8.67 6.30
C GLY A 205 -5.30 8.10 5.97
N TRP A 206 -4.32 8.96 5.68
CA TRP A 206 -2.95 8.52 5.39
C TRP A 206 -2.30 7.88 6.63
N GLY A 207 -2.44 8.50 7.80
CA GLY A 207 -1.89 7.94 9.03
C GLY A 207 -2.54 6.63 9.42
N ASN A 208 -3.86 6.48 9.27
CA ASN A 208 -4.57 5.22 9.53
C ASN A 208 -4.08 4.08 8.63
N TYR A 209 -3.79 4.35 7.36
CA TYR A 209 -3.22 3.34 6.46
C TYR A 209 -1.81 2.92 6.90
N PHE A 210 -0.96 3.87 7.28
CA PHE A 210 0.44 3.59 7.65
C PHE A 210 0.66 3.26 9.13
N ARG A 211 -0.37 3.28 9.99
CA ARG A 211 -0.23 3.05 11.44
C ARG A 211 0.17 1.62 11.81
N SER A 212 -0.01 0.66 10.91
CA SER A 212 0.42 -0.74 11.10
C SER A 212 1.95 -0.92 11.02
N GLY A 213 2.62 0.01 10.34
CA GLY A 213 4.05 0.01 10.13
C GLY A 213 4.86 0.66 11.25
N THR A 214 6.19 0.66 11.10
CA THR A 214 7.12 1.42 11.96
C THR A 214 7.14 2.90 11.57
N SER A 215 5.99 3.59 11.68
CA SER A 215 5.78 4.89 11.01
C SER A 215 6.06 6.12 11.87
N VAL A 216 6.33 5.97 13.17
CA VAL A 216 6.51 7.09 14.13
C VAL A 216 7.50 8.15 13.64
N LYS A 217 8.69 7.73 13.17
CA LYS A 217 9.71 8.66 12.66
C LYS A 217 9.23 9.40 11.41
N VAL A 218 8.50 8.72 10.52
CA VAL A 218 7.94 9.31 9.30
C VAL A 218 6.81 10.28 9.63
N PHE A 219 5.97 9.97 10.62
CA PHE A 219 4.90 10.85 11.08
C PHE A 219 5.46 12.17 11.63
N ASN A 220 6.52 12.10 12.46
CA ASN A 220 7.21 13.30 12.94
C ASN A 220 7.85 14.11 11.79
N TYR A 221 8.45 13.44 10.82
CA TYR A 221 9.00 14.08 9.63
C TYR A 221 7.91 14.79 8.81
N LEU A 222 6.75 14.16 8.61
CA LEU A 222 5.61 14.73 7.91
C LEU A 222 5.04 15.95 8.64
N ASP A 223 4.93 15.91 9.96
CA ASP A 223 4.48 17.06 10.76
C ASP A 223 5.41 18.27 10.60
N HIS A 224 6.73 18.04 10.63
CA HIS A 224 7.72 19.10 10.40
C HIS A 224 7.61 19.69 8.98
N HIS A 225 7.45 18.84 7.98
CA HIS A 225 7.25 19.28 6.60
C HIS A 225 5.93 20.03 6.41
N LEU A 226 4.85 19.58 7.04
CA LEU A 226 3.56 20.23 7.00
C LEU A 226 3.63 21.63 7.64
N LEU A 227 4.31 21.76 8.78
CA LEU A 227 4.54 23.06 9.42
C LEU A 227 5.26 24.03 8.47
N LYS A 228 6.33 23.58 7.79
CA LYS A 228 7.03 24.39 6.78
C LYS A 228 6.13 24.80 5.63
N LEU A 229 5.30 23.88 5.12
CA LEU A 229 4.34 24.18 4.06
C LEU A 229 3.31 25.22 4.50
N LEU A 230 2.80 25.12 5.73
CA LEU A 230 1.86 26.08 6.30
C LEU A 230 2.50 27.47 6.45
N LEU A 231 3.69 27.55 7.05
CA LEU A 231 4.40 28.81 7.23
C LEU A 231 4.70 29.49 5.89
N SER A 232 5.17 28.72 4.89
CA SER A 232 5.41 29.22 3.54
C SER A 232 4.12 29.75 2.91
N ARG A 233 3.02 28.99 3.00
CA ARG A 233 1.72 29.42 2.44
C ARG A 233 1.17 30.65 3.15
N LEU A 234 1.25 30.72 4.47
CA LEU A 234 0.80 31.89 5.24
C LEU A 234 1.65 33.11 4.93
N LYS A 235 2.96 32.94 4.71
CA LYS A 235 3.83 34.05 4.29
C LYS A 235 3.51 34.54 2.89
N GLN A 236 3.10 33.66 1.97
CA GLN A 236 2.59 34.08 0.65
C GLN A 236 1.29 34.89 0.77
N ILE A 237 0.35 34.43 1.60
CA ILE A 237 -0.92 35.15 1.84
C ILE A 237 -0.67 36.50 2.52
N HIS A 238 0.20 36.52 3.53
CA HIS A 238 0.52 37.69 4.35
C HIS A 238 1.90 38.25 4.02
N TRP A 239 2.16 38.54 2.74
CA TRP A 239 3.49 38.91 2.27
C TRP A 239 4.07 40.14 2.96
N LYS A 240 3.24 41.15 3.27
CA LYS A 240 3.61 42.38 4.01
C LYS A 240 3.85 42.17 5.52
N ARG A 241 3.46 41.02 6.09
CA ARG A 241 3.60 40.77 7.54
C ARG A 241 4.89 40.00 7.83
N HIS A 242 5.55 40.34 8.93
CA HIS A 242 6.74 39.61 9.38
C HIS A 242 6.36 38.25 9.98
N MET A 243 7.31 37.30 10.00
CA MET A 243 7.02 35.90 10.38
C MET A 243 6.47 35.79 11.82
N LYS A 244 7.01 36.55 12.77
CA LYS A 244 6.55 36.54 14.18
C LYS A 244 5.05 36.87 14.31
N TRP A 245 4.52 37.78 13.48
CA TRP A 245 3.09 38.08 13.45
C TRP A 245 2.27 36.89 12.97
N ILE A 246 2.70 36.22 11.90
CA ILE A 246 2.04 35.02 11.35
C ILE A 246 1.96 33.94 12.43
N VAL A 247 3.09 33.69 13.11
CA VAL A 247 3.17 32.68 14.16
C VAL A 247 2.19 32.97 15.29
N ARG A 248 2.23 34.18 15.84
CA ARG A 248 1.35 34.61 16.94
C ARG A 248 -0.13 34.54 16.54
N ARG A 249 -0.45 34.87 15.29
CA ARG A 249 -1.83 34.96 14.80
C ARG A 249 -2.45 33.60 14.48
N TYR A 250 -1.68 32.63 14.00
CA TYR A 250 -2.19 31.34 13.47
C TYR A 250 -1.86 30.12 14.32
N PHE A 251 -0.90 30.23 15.24
CA PHE A 251 -0.42 29.09 16.02
C PHE A 251 -0.50 29.37 17.52
N LYS A 252 -0.84 28.33 18.29
CA LYS A 252 -0.94 28.38 19.76
C LYS A 252 -0.33 27.11 20.36
N ARG A 253 0.00 27.17 21.65
CA ARG A 253 0.31 25.96 22.44
C ARG A 253 -1.00 25.34 22.91
N ILE A 254 -1.30 24.14 22.44
CA ILE A 254 -2.55 23.41 22.76
C ILE A 254 -2.15 21.98 23.14
N ASN A 255 -2.67 21.47 24.28
CA ASN A 255 -2.39 20.12 24.79
C ASN A 255 -0.90 19.77 24.82
N GLY A 256 -0.06 20.68 25.34
CA GLY A 256 1.39 20.51 25.41
C GLY A 256 2.15 20.77 24.10
N TYR A 257 1.48 20.74 22.95
CA TYR A 257 2.11 20.95 21.64
C TYR A 257 2.22 22.42 21.27
N LYS A 258 3.46 22.90 21.16
CA LYS A 258 3.77 24.23 20.58
C LYS A 258 3.47 24.21 19.07
N TRP A 259 3.21 25.40 18.50
CA TRP A 259 3.00 25.56 17.06
C TRP A 259 1.81 24.78 16.50
N THR A 260 0.73 24.66 17.27
CA THR A 260 -0.52 24.03 16.82
C THR A 260 -1.32 25.03 16.01
N PHE A 261 -1.56 24.72 14.73
CA PHE A 261 -2.43 25.52 13.85
C PHE A 261 -3.89 25.33 14.25
N TYR A 262 -4.62 26.41 14.49
CA TYR A 262 -5.97 26.36 15.03
C TYR A 262 -6.85 27.51 14.55
N PHE A 263 -8.16 27.38 14.68
CA PHE A 263 -9.12 28.47 14.64
C PHE A 263 -10.20 28.29 15.72
N LEU A 264 -10.90 29.37 16.05
CA LEU A 264 -12.06 29.37 16.92
C LEU A 264 -13.31 29.31 16.04
N ASN A 265 -14.19 28.33 16.28
CA ASN A 265 -15.47 28.27 15.58
C ASN A 265 -16.45 29.31 16.13
N LYS A 266 -17.69 29.35 15.58
CA LYS A 266 -18.74 30.30 15.99
C LYS A 266 -19.14 30.21 17.48
N ILE A 267 -18.80 29.11 18.17
CA ILE A 267 -19.12 28.85 19.58
C ILE A 267 -17.84 28.95 20.44
N ASN A 268 -16.80 29.65 19.96
CA ASN A 268 -15.49 29.77 20.63
C ASN A 268 -14.78 28.45 20.96
N LYS A 269 -15.15 27.34 20.29
CA LYS A 269 -14.45 26.06 20.42
C LYS A 269 -13.21 26.05 19.52
N GLU A 270 -12.09 25.64 20.10
CA GLU A 270 -10.83 25.46 19.38
C GLU A 270 -10.90 24.25 18.45
N ILE A 271 -10.69 24.49 17.16
CA ILE A 271 -10.54 23.44 16.14
C ILE A 271 -9.09 23.48 15.66
N THR A 272 -8.41 22.35 15.77
CA THR A 272 -6.97 22.22 15.50
C THR A 272 -6.67 21.36 14.29
N LEU A 273 -5.56 21.65 13.62
CA LEU A 273 -5.00 20.79 12.61
C LEU A 273 -4.42 19.53 13.27
N THR A 274 -4.82 18.37 12.77
CA THR A 274 -4.37 17.07 13.28
C THR A 274 -2.91 16.85 12.92
N ARG A 275 -2.18 16.22 13.84
CA ARG A 275 -0.79 15.82 13.66
C ARG A 275 -0.73 14.35 13.28
N HIS A 276 0.15 13.99 12.35
CA HIS A 276 0.41 12.58 12.03
C HIS A 276 0.93 11.85 13.28
N ALA A 277 1.76 12.51 14.08
CA ALA A 277 2.34 11.91 15.29
C ALA A 277 1.31 11.61 16.40
N LYS A 278 0.08 12.13 16.30
CA LYS A 278 -1.01 11.81 17.23
C LYS A 278 -1.68 10.47 16.92
N ILE A 279 -1.43 9.91 15.74
CA ILE A 279 -2.07 8.67 15.30
C ILE A 279 -1.30 7.49 15.91
N ASP A 280 -1.99 6.74 16.76
CA ASP A 280 -1.40 5.60 17.47
C ASP A 280 -1.03 4.47 16.51
N ILE A 281 0.14 3.88 16.75
CA ILE A 281 0.61 2.71 16.02
C ILE A 281 -0.17 1.50 16.51
N LEU A 282 -0.84 0.81 15.60
CA LEU A 282 -1.61 -0.39 15.89
C LEU A 282 -0.90 -1.61 15.32
N ARG A 283 -0.56 -2.57 16.16
CA ARG A 283 0.05 -3.84 15.73
C ARG A 283 -1.03 -4.89 15.53
N HIS A 284 -1.04 -5.51 14.36
CA HIS A 284 -1.97 -6.60 14.05
C HIS A 284 -1.35 -7.94 14.41
N VAL A 285 -2.17 -8.85 14.93
CA VAL A 285 -1.84 -10.26 15.12
C VAL A 285 -2.11 -10.99 13.81
N LYS A 286 -1.22 -11.90 13.42
CA LYS A 286 -1.41 -12.72 12.21
C LYS A 286 -2.49 -13.76 12.49
N VAL A 287 -3.49 -13.86 11.62
CA VAL A 287 -4.49 -14.92 11.66
C VAL A 287 -3.81 -16.28 11.44
N LYS A 288 -4.19 -17.30 12.22
CA LYS A 288 -3.57 -18.63 12.16
C LYS A 288 -4.21 -19.49 11.07
N GLY A 289 -3.38 -20.19 10.30
CA GLY A 289 -3.83 -21.16 9.30
C GLY A 289 -4.73 -20.53 8.22
N ASP A 290 -5.81 -21.23 7.91
CA ASP A 290 -6.81 -20.85 6.91
C ASP A 290 -8.00 -20.10 7.54
N MET A 291 -7.89 -19.66 8.80
CA MET A 291 -8.96 -18.94 9.47
C MET A 291 -9.20 -17.57 8.82
N SER A 292 -10.46 -17.20 8.77
CA SER A 292 -10.97 -15.95 8.27
C SER A 292 -11.26 -14.99 9.42
N ILE A 293 -11.27 -13.68 9.14
CA ILE A 293 -11.77 -12.64 10.05
C ILE A 293 -13.26 -12.76 10.37
N TYR A 294 -13.97 -13.61 9.63
CA TYR A 294 -15.38 -13.96 9.86
C TYR A 294 -15.55 -15.26 10.64
N ASP A 295 -14.45 -15.95 10.96
CA ASP A 295 -14.49 -17.10 11.85
C ASP A 295 -14.38 -16.55 13.28
N ASP A 296 -15.33 -16.89 14.16
CA ASP A 296 -15.46 -16.28 15.50
C ASP A 296 -14.27 -16.55 16.44
N ASN A 297 -13.24 -17.29 16.00
CA ASN A 297 -12.06 -17.66 16.79
C ASN A 297 -10.75 -17.17 16.14
N LEU A 298 -10.51 -15.87 16.19
CA LEU A 298 -9.35 -15.22 15.55
C LEU A 298 -8.00 -15.33 16.28
N ILE A 299 -7.93 -16.02 17.43
CA ILE A 299 -6.74 -16.06 18.31
C ILE A 299 -6.32 -17.50 18.63
#